data_AF-A0A1X7H4P7-F1
#
_entry.id   AF-A0A1X7H4P7-F1
#
_cell.length_a   1.000
_cell.length_b   1.000
_cell.length_c   1.000
_cell.angle_alpha   90.00
_cell.angle_beta   90.00
_cell.angle_gamma   90.00
#
_symmetry.space_group_name_H-M   'P 1'
#
loop_
_entity.id
_entity.type
_entity.pdbx_description
1 polymer ?
#
loop_
_entity_poly.entity_id
_entity_poly.type
_entity_poly.pdbx_seq_one_letter_code
_entity_poly.pdbx_strand_id
1 'polypeptide(L)'
;MNTNIIDCTLRDGGYYNNWQFSKAEIQNYINEISKLGIKFVEIGFLFLPVDKKKGLTANCDNNFFKNFSFPKNINFGIMINASDLINYANKSEEAKKVKILNDLKDKNLSFIRIACHFDEVFKIEKYIKILRKHKNINLFVNIMQISEINSQSIYKICNYSKKFFKCLYIADSLGSLKKNHIKQIVKKFKKNWPYDLGIHAHDNQSLALENTLYANKIGLNWLDCTITGMGRGPGNTKTEELIKFFIKKNKSANKAIKKLLSKFLKLKRKYNWGTNHYYRLSGKYKIHPTYIQTMLSDKRYKKNDYISAINYLKNKTAKTFNPFTLMSAFKIYEFNKKIKIKNESSIFDDKDNKQAIILGKGKSIEKIKPQLIKKIKNSKLLVICLNKTKIIDDQLVDIRAFCHPINILSNLNYFKRLRKNLLIPYSCLAKNIRNYFDKNLIIDYGIKINKSTSINKNYITIKSPLALIYTVGFLISKNFENIFLAGFDGYSKDEPNQDTSFEMINSMKKMYSKKNVRFASLTPTKLSVKKININQIR
;
A
#
# COMPACT_ATOMS: atom_id res chain seq x y z
N MET A 1 -6.66 32.74 -23.13
CA MET A 1 -6.97 31.82 -22.01
C MET A 1 -5.76 31.79 -21.08
N ASN A 2 -5.92 32.01 -19.78
CA ASN A 2 -4.82 31.92 -18.82
C ASN A 2 -4.61 30.45 -18.41
N THR A 3 -3.64 29.78 -19.04
CA THR A 3 -3.22 28.43 -18.69
C THR A 3 -2.30 28.44 -17.47
N ASN A 4 -2.67 27.72 -16.42
CA ASN A 4 -1.90 27.52 -15.20
C ASN A 4 -1.26 26.13 -15.21
N ILE A 5 0.07 26.07 -15.15
CA ILE A 5 0.82 24.81 -15.03
C ILE A 5 1.16 24.58 -13.56
N ILE A 6 0.86 23.38 -13.05
CA ILE A 6 1.32 22.90 -11.74
C ILE A 6 2.35 21.79 -11.94
N ASP A 7 3.56 21.97 -11.42
CA ASP A 7 4.52 20.87 -11.31
C ASP A 7 4.31 20.13 -9.98
N CYS A 8 4.11 18.81 -10.03
CA CYS A 8 3.88 17.96 -8.87
C CYS A 8 4.95 16.87 -8.67
N THR A 9 6.18 17.12 -9.15
CA THR A 9 7.26 16.12 -9.21
C THR A 9 7.60 15.51 -7.85
N LEU A 10 7.76 16.34 -6.81
CA LEU A 10 8.13 15.83 -5.49
C LEU A 10 6.97 15.14 -4.77
N ARG A 11 5.72 15.54 -5.05
CA ARG A 11 4.52 14.88 -4.53
C ARG A 11 4.31 13.52 -5.18
N ASP A 12 4.20 13.47 -6.51
CA ASP A 12 3.82 12.23 -7.20
C ASP A 12 5.02 11.34 -7.51
N GLY A 13 6.21 11.91 -7.72
CA GLY A 13 7.43 11.14 -7.86
C GLY A 13 7.83 10.40 -6.58
N GLY A 14 7.35 10.86 -5.42
CA GLY A 14 7.60 10.24 -4.12
C GLY A 14 7.19 8.78 -4.00
N TYR A 15 6.28 8.29 -4.86
CA TYR A 15 5.87 6.88 -4.90
C TYR A 15 7.02 5.90 -5.19
N TYR A 16 8.14 6.36 -5.78
CA TYR A 16 9.29 5.50 -6.09
C TYR A 16 10.34 5.40 -4.98
N ASN A 17 10.44 6.42 -4.14
CA ASN A 17 11.47 6.52 -3.09
C ASN A 17 10.87 6.74 -1.70
N ASN A 18 9.57 6.45 -1.52
CA ASN A 18 8.85 6.70 -0.27
C ASN A 18 8.97 8.16 0.21
N TRP A 19 8.93 9.12 -0.73
CA TRP A 19 9.09 10.56 -0.50
C TRP A 19 10.43 10.97 0.14
N GLN A 20 11.43 10.08 0.13
CA GLN A 20 12.77 10.30 0.68
C GLN A 20 13.66 11.05 -0.32
N PHE A 21 13.39 12.35 -0.46
CA PHE A 21 14.30 13.31 -1.06
C PHE A 21 15.09 14.01 0.05
N SER A 22 16.40 14.19 -0.13
CA SER A 22 17.23 14.90 0.84
C SER A 22 16.88 16.39 0.89
N LYS A 23 17.22 17.07 1.98
CA LYS A 23 17.00 18.53 2.09
C LYS A 23 17.65 19.29 0.93
N ALA A 24 18.89 18.92 0.57
CA ALA A 24 19.58 19.53 -0.55
C ALA A 24 18.87 19.27 -1.90
N GLU A 25 18.32 18.07 -2.11
CA GLU A 25 17.56 17.76 -3.33
C GLU A 25 16.28 18.59 -3.43
N ILE A 26 15.54 18.73 -2.33
CA ILE A 26 14.31 19.53 -2.27
C ILE A 26 14.62 21.01 -2.52
N GLN A 27 15.62 21.58 -1.84
CA GLN A 27 15.99 22.98 -2.03
C GLN A 27 16.48 23.25 -3.46
N ASN A 28 17.29 22.36 -4.03
CA ASN A 28 17.74 22.48 -5.41
C ASN A 28 16.57 22.39 -6.40
N TYR A 29 15.61 21.49 -6.16
CA TYR A 29 14.39 21.42 -6.97
C TYR A 29 13.60 22.73 -6.92
N ILE A 30 13.33 23.27 -5.72
CA ILE A 30 12.63 24.55 -5.50
C ILE A 30 13.32 25.68 -6.27
N ASN A 31 14.64 25.77 -6.16
CA ASN A 31 15.42 26.81 -6.80
C ASN A 31 15.38 26.72 -8.33
N GLU A 32 15.52 25.53 -8.90
CA GLU A 32 15.56 25.38 -10.36
C GLU A 32 14.16 25.42 -11.00
N ILE A 33 13.12 24.85 -10.37
CA ILE A 33 11.76 24.91 -10.91
C ILE A 33 11.24 26.37 -11.00
N SER A 34 11.67 27.24 -10.07
CA SER A 34 11.34 28.68 -10.05
C SER A 34 11.84 29.48 -11.25
N LYS A 35 12.82 28.94 -11.98
CA LYS A 35 13.40 29.59 -13.16
C LYS A 35 12.71 29.17 -14.45
N LEU A 36 11.81 28.19 -14.41
CA LEU A 36 11.15 27.66 -15.60
C LEU A 36 9.96 28.48 -16.07
N GLY A 37 9.53 29.52 -15.34
CA GLY A 37 8.32 30.28 -15.65
C GLY A 37 7.01 29.63 -15.19
N ILE A 38 7.09 28.44 -14.58
CA ILE A 38 5.96 27.79 -13.89
C ILE A 38 5.60 28.60 -12.64
N LYS A 39 4.30 28.76 -12.36
CA LYS A 39 3.79 29.61 -11.26
C LYS A 39 3.26 28.82 -10.06
N PHE A 40 3.06 27.51 -10.21
CA PHE A 40 2.49 26.66 -9.18
C PHE A 40 3.30 25.37 -9.03
N VAL A 41 3.62 25.03 -7.79
CA VAL A 41 4.35 23.80 -7.47
C VAL A 41 3.68 23.09 -6.31
N GLU A 42 3.31 21.83 -6.51
CA GLU A 42 2.85 20.95 -5.45
C GLU A 42 4.05 20.20 -4.86
N ILE A 43 4.49 20.61 -3.67
CA ILE A 43 5.78 20.21 -3.10
C ILE A 43 5.74 18.86 -2.39
N GLY A 44 4.56 18.39 -2.00
CA GLY A 44 4.42 17.15 -1.26
C GLY A 44 3.00 16.88 -0.75
N PHE A 45 2.91 15.91 0.16
CA PHE A 45 1.69 15.57 0.90
C PHE A 45 1.74 16.12 2.33
N LEU A 46 0.56 16.18 2.95
CA LEU A 46 0.38 16.17 4.39
C LEU A 46 -0.43 14.91 4.76
N PHE A 47 0.27 13.80 5.05
CA PHE A 47 -0.40 12.57 5.48
C PHE A 47 -0.86 12.62 6.92
N LEU A 48 -2.07 12.12 7.18
CA LEU A 48 -2.71 12.12 8.50
C LEU A 48 -3.26 10.72 8.82
N PRO A 49 -2.64 9.95 9.74
CA PRO A 49 -1.51 10.31 10.60
C PRO A 49 -0.17 10.36 9.87
N VAL A 50 0.78 11.08 10.48
CA VAL A 50 2.17 11.18 9.99
C VAL A 50 2.84 9.80 10.03
N ASP A 51 3.33 9.35 8.88
CA ASP A 51 4.09 8.12 8.73
C ASP A 51 5.60 8.41 8.80
N LYS A 52 6.24 7.98 9.88
CA LYS A 52 7.67 8.24 10.15
C LYS A 52 8.62 7.50 9.20
N LYS A 53 8.15 6.51 8.43
CA LYS A 53 8.98 5.83 7.42
C LYS A 53 9.10 6.61 6.12
N LYS A 54 8.19 7.56 5.88
CA LYS A 54 8.18 8.39 4.68
C LYS A 54 9.08 9.61 4.86
N GLY A 55 9.62 10.11 3.75
CA GLY A 55 10.52 11.26 3.77
C GLY A 55 9.80 12.61 3.93
N LEU A 56 10.57 13.70 3.89
CA LEU A 56 10.10 15.05 4.22
C LEU A 56 8.90 15.51 3.37
N THR A 57 8.87 15.14 2.09
CA THR A 57 7.79 15.54 1.15
C THR A 57 6.49 14.74 1.34
N ALA A 58 6.43 13.82 2.30
CA ALA A 58 5.21 13.15 2.72
C ALA A 58 4.47 13.87 3.86
N ASN A 59 5.15 14.80 4.55
CA ASN A 59 4.60 15.57 5.65
C ASN A 59 5.08 17.03 5.58
N CYS A 60 4.49 17.78 4.66
CA CYS A 60 4.76 19.20 4.44
C CYS A 60 3.91 20.08 5.37
N ASP A 61 4.21 20.03 6.67
CA ASP A 61 3.62 20.90 7.70
C ASP A 61 4.39 22.24 7.84
N ASN A 62 4.04 23.07 8.83
CA ASN A 62 4.75 24.34 9.07
C ASN A 62 6.26 24.15 9.31
N ASN A 63 6.68 23.05 9.93
CA ASN A 63 8.09 22.79 10.15
C ASN A 63 8.81 22.50 8.83
N PHE A 64 8.16 21.79 7.90
CA PHE A 64 8.67 21.65 6.54
C PHE A 64 8.92 23.01 5.89
N PHE A 65 7.93 23.91 5.88
CA PHE A 65 8.08 25.22 5.24
C PHE A 65 9.14 26.12 5.91
N LYS A 66 9.36 26.01 7.22
CA LYS A 66 10.47 26.73 7.90
C LYS A 66 11.86 26.23 7.52
N ASN A 67 11.99 24.98 7.07
CA ASN A 67 13.27 24.35 6.77
C ASN A 67 13.80 24.63 5.34
N PHE A 68 13.04 25.34 4.50
CA PHE A 68 13.39 25.61 3.11
C PHE A 68 13.21 27.09 2.75
N SER A 69 13.98 27.55 1.77
CA SER A 69 13.84 28.90 1.21
C SER A 69 12.96 28.84 -0.04
N PHE A 70 11.88 29.62 -0.06
CA PHE A 70 10.90 29.63 -1.14
C PHE A 70 10.99 30.93 -1.96
N PRO A 71 11.14 30.84 -3.30
CA PRO A 71 11.08 31.99 -4.18
C PRO A 71 9.69 32.64 -4.20
N LYS A 72 9.61 33.97 -4.16
CA LYS A 72 8.34 34.73 -4.13
C LYS A 72 7.54 34.66 -5.45
N ASN A 73 8.17 34.23 -6.54
CA ASN A 73 7.56 34.18 -7.87
C ASN A 73 6.77 32.89 -8.17
N ILE A 74 6.71 31.95 -7.21
CA ILE A 74 5.95 30.70 -7.27
C ILE A 74 5.00 30.61 -6.08
N ASN A 75 3.81 30.07 -6.36
CA ASN A 75 2.86 29.60 -5.37
C ASN A 75 3.12 28.13 -5.06
N PHE A 76 3.35 27.79 -3.79
CA PHE A 76 3.54 26.40 -3.37
C PHE A 76 2.26 25.84 -2.74
N GLY A 77 2.05 24.54 -2.93
CA GLY A 77 0.93 23.85 -2.34
C GLY A 77 1.26 22.41 -1.97
N ILE A 78 0.32 21.79 -1.28
CA ILE A 78 0.42 20.42 -0.79
C ILE A 78 -0.85 19.64 -1.12
N MET A 79 -0.76 18.32 -1.08
CA MET A 79 -1.90 17.43 -1.22
C MET A 79 -2.28 16.77 0.11
N ILE A 80 -3.58 16.63 0.38
CA ILE A 80 -4.13 15.83 1.49
C ILE A 80 -5.04 14.76 0.88
N ASN A 81 -4.97 13.52 1.36
CA ASN A 81 -5.96 12.51 0.97
C ASN A 81 -7.23 12.67 1.80
N ALA A 82 -8.40 12.61 1.18
CA ALA A 82 -9.66 12.63 1.93
C ALA A 82 -9.78 11.43 2.89
N SER A 83 -9.27 10.25 2.49
CA SER A 83 -9.20 9.06 3.33
C SER A 83 -8.48 9.31 4.65
N ASP A 84 -7.42 10.13 4.63
CA ASP A 84 -6.60 10.44 5.81
C ASP A 84 -7.39 11.33 6.79
N LEU A 85 -8.32 12.13 6.29
CA LEU A 85 -9.19 12.97 7.10
C LEU A 85 -10.31 12.16 7.76
N ILE A 86 -10.98 11.30 6.98
CA ILE A 86 -12.21 10.61 7.42
C ILE A 86 -11.96 9.30 8.18
N ASN A 87 -10.81 8.64 7.96
CA ASN A 87 -10.50 7.38 8.64
C ASN A 87 -9.73 7.66 9.93
N TYR A 88 -10.32 7.43 11.10
CA TYR A 88 -9.66 7.55 12.40
C TYR A 88 -10.22 6.51 13.37
N ALA A 89 -9.37 6.01 14.26
CA ALA A 89 -9.75 4.97 15.22
C ALA A 89 -10.59 5.51 16.38
N ASN A 90 -10.39 6.77 16.77
CA ASN A 90 -11.07 7.39 17.90
C ASN A 90 -11.07 8.93 17.81
N LYS A 91 -11.87 9.57 18.68
CA LYS A 91 -11.97 11.04 18.76
C LYS A 91 -10.65 11.75 19.07
N SER A 92 -9.72 11.11 19.79
CA SER A 92 -8.41 11.70 20.09
C SER A 92 -7.54 11.83 18.83
N GLU A 93 -7.57 10.81 17.97
CA GLU A 93 -6.88 10.86 16.68
C GLU A 93 -7.49 11.95 15.79
N GLU A 94 -8.82 12.03 15.72
CA GLU A 94 -9.52 13.09 14.99
C GLU A 94 -9.13 14.49 15.50
N ALA A 95 -9.10 14.69 16.83
CA ALA A 95 -8.71 15.95 17.44
C ALA A 95 -7.27 16.38 17.05
N LYS A 96 -6.34 15.42 16.95
CA LYS A 96 -4.98 15.70 16.46
C LYS A 96 -4.96 16.16 15.01
N LYS A 97 -5.76 15.53 14.14
CA LYS A 97 -5.90 15.95 12.74
C LYS A 97 -6.45 17.37 12.65
N VAL A 98 -7.53 17.66 13.39
CA VAL A 98 -8.13 19.00 13.46
C VAL A 98 -7.11 20.04 13.93
N LYS A 99 -6.32 19.73 14.96
CA LYS A 99 -5.25 20.61 15.45
C LYS A 99 -4.22 20.90 14.35
N ILE A 100 -3.71 19.87 13.66
CA ILE A 100 -2.74 20.04 12.57
C ILE A 100 -3.30 20.95 11.46
N LEU A 101 -4.56 20.78 11.06
CA LEU A 101 -5.18 21.61 10.03
C LEU A 101 -5.42 23.07 10.48
N ASN A 102 -5.80 23.28 11.73
CA ASN A 102 -5.92 24.63 12.30
C ASN A 102 -4.56 25.33 12.34
N ASP A 103 -3.49 24.59 12.67
CA ASP A 103 -2.16 25.15 12.81
C ASP A 103 -1.48 25.39 11.46
N LEU A 104 -1.99 24.86 10.33
CA LEU A 104 -1.39 24.90 9.00
C LEU A 104 -1.38 26.31 8.35
N LYS A 105 -0.59 27.21 8.95
CA LYS A 105 -0.48 28.62 8.58
C LYS A 105 0.99 28.94 8.28
N ASP A 106 1.35 28.90 7.01
CA ASP A 106 2.66 29.34 6.52
C ASP A 106 2.48 30.29 5.32
N LYS A 107 3.29 31.36 5.25
CA LYS A 107 3.22 32.36 4.18
C LYS A 107 3.56 31.81 2.80
N ASN A 108 4.30 30.69 2.73
CA ASN A 108 4.70 30.04 1.49
C ASN A 108 3.67 29.01 1.01
N LEU A 109 2.69 28.66 1.84
CA LEU A 109 1.60 27.76 1.46
C LEU A 109 0.44 28.56 0.86
N SER A 110 0.25 28.45 -0.45
CA SER A 110 -0.74 29.23 -1.20
C SER A 110 -1.96 28.40 -1.64
N PHE A 111 -1.83 27.07 -1.67
CA PHE A 111 -2.94 26.19 -2.00
C PHE A 111 -2.85 24.78 -1.38
N ILE A 112 -4.01 24.16 -1.20
CA ILE A 112 -4.14 22.76 -0.78
C ILE A 112 -5.03 22.03 -1.77
N ARG A 113 -4.57 20.88 -2.25
CA ARG A 113 -5.34 19.97 -3.10
C ARG A 113 -5.80 18.79 -2.27
N ILE A 114 -7.06 18.39 -2.42
CA ILE A 114 -7.60 17.24 -1.70
C ILE A 114 -7.89 16.13 -2.70
N ALA A 115 -7.18 15.01 -2.59
CA ALA A 115 -7.43 13.82 -3.40
C ALA A 115 -8.62 13.05 -2.81
N CYS A 116 -9.69 12.90 -3.58
CA CYS A 116 -10.93 12.28 -3.15
C CYS A 116 -11.44 11.27 -4.18
N HIS A 117 -11.98 10.16 -3.70
CA HIS A 117 -13.02 9.44 -4.42
C HIS A 117 -14.34 10.20 -4.38
N PHE A 118 -15.25 9.81 -5.28
CA PHE A 118 -16.54 10.47 -5.47
C PHE A 118 -17.31 10.69 -4.15
N ASP A 119 -17.51 9.64 -3.35
CA ASP A 119 -18.31 9.73 -2.12
C ASP A 119 -17.59 10.42 -0.95
N GLU A 120 -16.26 10.52 -1.01
CA GLU A 120 -15.46 11.07 0.08
C GLU A 120 -15.60 12.60 0.16
N VAL A 121 -15.85 13.28 -0.96
CA VAL A 121 -15.96 14.74 -0.97
C VAL A 121 -17.10 15.25 -0.08
N PHE A 122 -18.18 14.48 0.05
CA PHE A 122 -19.33 14.82 0.89
C PHE A 122 -19.06 14.58 2.39
N LYS A 123 -17.99 13.87 2.73
CA LYS A 123 -17.63 13.49 4.12
C LYS A 123 -16.61 14.43 4.75
N ILE A 124 -15.95 15.28 3.96
CA ILE A 124 -14.84 16.12 4.42
C ILE A 124 -15.24 17.54 4.82
N GLU A 125 -16.53 17.89 4.80
CA GLU A 125 -17.01 19.27 5.02
C GLU A 125 -16.41 19.94 6.25
N LYS A 126 -16.36 19.21 7.37
CA LYS A 126 -15.82 19.68 8.64
C LYS A 126 -14.37 20.17 8.49
N TYR A 127 -13.54 19.42 7.78
CA TYR A 127 -12.13 19.74 7.56
C TYR A 127 -11.96 20.87 6.54
N ILE A 128 -12.82 20.92 5.52
CA ILE A 128 -12.87 22.04 4.57
C ILE A 128 -13.18 23.35 5.28
N LYS A 129 -14.17 23.37 6.18
CA LYS A 129 -14.51 24.56 6.98
C LYS A 129 -13.33 25.03 7.82
N ILE A 130 -12.53 24.11 8.37
CA ILE A 130 -11.28 24.45 9.08
C ILE A 130 -10.28 25.09 8.14
N LEU A 131 -9.98 24.44 7.01
CA LEU A 131 -8.99 24.93 6.05
C LEU A 131 -9.36 26.29 5.46
N ARG A 132 -10.65 26.57 5.26
CA ARG A 132 -11.13 27.87 4.75
C ARG A 132 -10.93 29.04 5.70
N LYS A 133 -10.65 28.81 6.98
CA LYS A 133 -10.25 29.88 7.91
C LYS A 133 -8.92 30.52 7.49
N HIS A 134 -8.10 29.80 6.73
CA HIS A 134 -6.85 30.30 6.16
C HIS A 134 -7.11 31.07 4.85
N LYS A 135 -7.41 32.37 4.96
CA LYS A 135 -7.81 33.23 3.82
C LYS A 135 -6.83 33.24 2.63
N ASN A 136 -5.54 32.97 2.87
CA ASN A 136 -4.49 32.99 1.84
C ASN A 136 -4.29 31.65 1.13
N ILE A 137 -5.03 30.61 1.52
CA ILE A 137 -4.90 29.25 0.97
C ILE A 137 -6.08 28.95 0.05
N ASN A 138 -5.81 28.77 -1.24
CA ASN A 138 -6.81 28.31 -2.20
C ASN A 138 -7.04 26.80 -2.04
N LEU A 139 -8.31 26.36 -2.05
CA LEU A 139 -8.66 24.94 -1.99
C LEU A 139 -9.04 24.40 -3.36
N PHE A 140 -8.49 23.23 -3.68
CA PHE A 140 -8.76 22.47 -4.88
C PHE A 140 -9.15 21.05 -4.51
N VAL A 141 -9.86 20.36 -5.39
CA VAL A 141 -10.18 18.94 -5.22
C VAL A 141 -9.85 18.14 -6.46
N ASN A 142 -9.13 17.04 -6.26
CA ASN A 142 -8.78 16.07 -7.29
C ASN A 142 -9.73 14.89 -7.21
N ILE A 143 -10.62 14.77 -8.19
CA ILE A 143 -11.59 13.69 -8.26
C ILE A 143 -10.93 12.50 -8.95
N MET A 144 -10.57 11.50 -8.15
CA MET A 144 -9.88 10.29 -8.61
C MET A 144 -10.81 9.35 -9.37
N GLN A 145 -10.23 8.55 -10.28
CA GLN A 145 -10.96 7.56 -11.10
C GLN A 145 -12.15 8.16 -11.87
N ILE A 146 -11.95 9.36 -12.41
CA ILE A 146 -12.99 10.12 -13.12
C ILE A 146 -13.64 9.33 -14.29
N SER A 147 -12.92 8.36 -14.87
CA SER A 147 -13.40 7.45 -15.92
C SER A 147 -14.58 6.57 -15.49
N GLU A 148 -14.86 6.49 -14.20
CA GLU A 148 -15.89 5.62 -13.60
C GLU A 148 -17.12 6.39 -13.11
N ILE A 149 -17.11 7.72 -13.24
CA ILE A 149 -18.14 8.57 -12.63
C ILE A 149 -19.28 8.82 -13.62
N ASN A 150 -20.52 8.61 -13.17
CA ASN A 150 -21.72 8.86 -13.97
C ASN A 150 -22.13 10.36 -13.96
N SER A 151 -23.07 10.74 -14.82
CA SER A 151 -23.51 12.13 -14.97
C SER A 151 -24.15 12.71 -13.70
N GLN A 152 -24.95 11.91 -12.99
CA GLN A 152 -25.65 12.35 -11.78
C GLN A 152 -24.65 12.61 -10.65
N SER A 153 -23.63 11.77 -10.55
CA SER A 153 -22.49 11.96 -9.68
C SER A 153 -21.79 13.29 -9.97
N ILE A 154 -21.40 13.55 -11.23
CA ILE A 154 -20.78 14.83 -11.62
C ILE A 154 -21.64 16.03 -11.17
N TYR A 155 -22.95 15.99 -11.42
CA TYR A 155 -23.87 17.03 -10.97
C TYR A 155 -23.81 17.26 -9.45
N LYS A 156 -23.92 16.20 -8.65
CA LYS A 156 -23.88 16.28 -7.17
C LYS A 156 -22.56 16.91 -6.69
N ILE A 157 -21.42 16.49 -7.22
CA ILE A 157 -20.12 17.05 -6.84
C ILE A 157 -20.00 18.51 -7.24
N CYS A 158 -20.36 18.86 -8.47
CA CYS A 158 -20.28 20.24 -8.93
C CYS A 158 -21.12 21.15 -8.02
N ASN A 159 -22.35 20.74 -7.69
CA ASN A 159 -23.22 21.55 -6.84
C ASN A 159 -22.68 21.69 -5.41
N TYR A 160 -22.23 20.58 -4.81
CA TYR A 160 -21.67 20.58 -3.46
C TYR A 160 -20.37 21.38 -3.34
N SER A 161 -19.52 21.28 -4.36
CA SER A 161 -18.17 21.86 -4.34
C SER A 161 -18.13 23.37 -4.53
N LYS A 162 -19.20 23.99 -5.07
CA LYS A 162 -19.26 25.43 -5.38
C LYS A 162 -18.96 26.30 -4.17
N LYS A 163 -19.36 25.82 -2.99
CA LYS A 163 -19.18 26.55 -1.74
C LYS A 163 -17.71 26.64 -1.35
N PHE A 164 -16.86 25.70 -1.76
CA PHE A 164 -15.60 25.42 -1.07
C PHE A 164 -14.35 25.53 -1.94
N PHE A 165 -14.44 25.10 -3.20
CA PHE A 165 -13.27 24.85 -4.03
C PHE A 165 -13.18 25.85 -5.19
N LYS A 166 -11.96 26.28 -5.48
CA LYS A 166 -11.65 27.17 -6.61
C LYS A 166 -11.65 26.43 -7.95
N CYS A 167 -11.26 25.17 -7.92
CA CYS A 167 -11.14 24.35 -9.13
C CYS A 167 -11.34 22.87 -8.81
N LEU A 168 -12.00 22.16 -9.74
CA LEU A 168 -12.12 20.71 -9.73
C LEU A 168 -11.18 20.10 -10.75
N TYR A 169 -10.42 19.09 -10.33
CA TYR A 169 -9.51 18.35 -11.18
C TYR A 169 -10.12 17.02 -11.63
N ILE A 170 -10.07 16.79 -12.94
CA ILE A 170 -10.29 15.51 -13.60
C ILE A 170 -8.97 14.73 -13.46
N ALA A 171 -8.92 13.73 -12.57
CA ALA A 171 -7.72 12.90 -12.37
C ALA A 171 -7.88 11.53 -13.04
N ASP A 172 -7.07 11.25 -14.06
CA ASP A 172 -7.01 9.97 -14.77
C ASP A 172 -6.19 8.93 -13.99
N SER A 173 -6.59 8.63 -12.76
CA SER A 173 -5.83 7.78 -11.83
C SER A 173 -5.53 6.36 -12.35
N LEU A 174 -6.26 5.91 -13.37
CA LEU A 174 -6.08 4.60 -14.02
C LEU A 174 -5.33 4.70 -15.36
N GLY A 175 -5.05 5.91 -15.86
CA GLY A 175 -4.44 6.15 -17.17
C GLY A 175 -5.27 5.58 -18.33
N SER A 176 -6.60 5.69 -18.20
CA SER A 176 -7.58 5.06 -19.09
C SER A 176 -8.29 6.03 -20.02
N LEU A 177 -8.15 7.35 -19.80
CA LEU A 177 -8.89 8.35 -20.57
C LEU A 177 -8.36 8.48 -22.00
N LYS A 178 -9.32 8.71 -22.91
CA LYS A 178 -9.09 9.08 -24.31
C LYS A 178 -9.79 10.40 -24.60
N LYS A 179 -9.35 11.12 -25.64
CA LYS A 179 -9.92 12.41 -26.08
C LYS A 179 -11.46 12.46 -26.07
N ASN A 180 -12.13 11.47 -26.65
CA ASN A 180 -13.60 11.43 -26.71
C ASN A 180 -14.24 11.37 -25.31
N HIS A 181 -13.68 10.57 -24.40
CA HIS A 181 -14.17 10.50 -23.01
C HIS A 181 -13.91 11.81 -22.27
N ILE A 182 -12.74 12.43 -22.46
CA ILE A 182 -12.42 13.75 -21.88
C ILE A 182 -13.45 14.78 -22.36
N LYS A 183 -13.76 14.82 -23.67
CA LYS A 183 -14.79 15.72 -24.23
C LYS A 183 -16.14 15.55 -23.53
N GLN A 184 -16.59 14.31 -23.35
CA GLN A 184 -17.87 14.00 -22.73
C GLN A 184 -17.90 14.39 -21.24
N ILE A 185 -16.84 14.06 -20.49
CA ILE A 185 -16.71 14.42 -19.07
C ILE A 185 -16.70 15.94 -18.91
N VAL A 186 -15.87 16.64 -19.67
CA VAL A 186 -15.74 18.10 -19.59
C VAL A 186 -17.03 18.81 -19.97
N LYS A 187 -17.77 18.34 -21.00
CA LYS A 187 -19.10 18.88 -21.34
C LYS A 187 -20.06 18.82 -20.14
N LYS A 188 -20.04 17.73 -19.38
CA LYS A 188 -20.88 17.55 -18.18
C LYS A 188 -20.44 18.44 -17.02
N PHE A 189 -19.13 18.56 -16.78
CA PHE A 189 -18.61 19.47 -15.75
C PHE A 189 -18.95 20.92 -16.10
N LYS A 190 -18.67 21.38 -17.32
CA LYS A 190 -18.97 22.76 -17.75
C LYS A 190 -20.44 23.15 -17.66
N LYS A 191 -21.37 22.19 -17.78
CA LYS A 191 -22.81 22.45 -17.57
C LYS A 191 -23.14 22.80 -16.11
N ASN A 192 -22.39 22.27 -15.15
CA ASN A 192 -22.74 22.30 -13.72
C ASN A 192 -21.73 23.07 -12.84
N TRP A 193 -20.52 23.30 -13.36
CA TRP A 193 -19.39 23.91 -12.67
C TRP A 193 -18.98 25.20 -13.38
N PRO A 194 -19.25 26.38 -12.78
CA PRO A 194 -18.98 27.66 -13.40
C PRO A 194 -17.52 28.13 -13.23
N TYR A 195 -16.73 27.45 -12.40
CA TYR A 195 -15.34 27.84 -12.11
C TYR A 195 -14.33 27.06 -12.94
N ASP A 196 -13.05 27.25 -12.65
CA ASP A 196 -11.96 26.59 -13.35
C ASP A 196 -11.99 25.06 -13.18
N LEU A 197 -11.54 24.37 -14.23
CA LEU A 197 -11.31 22.92 -14.22
C LEU A 197 -9.83 22.63 -14.48
N GLY A 198 -9.35 21.53 -13.90
CA GLY A 198 -7.99 21.03 -14.10
C GLY A 198 -7.93 19.60 -14.61
N ILE A 199 -6.78 19.21 -15.15
CA ILE A 199 -6.48 17.86 -15.62
C ILE A 199 -5.21 17.34 -14.94
N HIS A 200 -5.27 16.09 -14.47
CA HIS A 200 -4.12 15.32 -14.04
C HIS A 200 -4.11 14.00 -14.81
N ALA A 201 -3.25 13.92 -15.84
CA ALA A 201 -3.21 12.79 -16.77
C ALA A 201 -2.02 11.86 -16.48
N HIS A 202 -2.31 10.56 -16.39
CA HIS A 202 -1.29 9.51 -16.25
C HIS A 202 -0.91 8.91 -17.61
N ASP A 203 0.33 8.45 -17.73
CA ASP A 203 0.92 8.06 -19.01
C ASP A 203 0.82 6.55 -19.31
N ASN A 204 -0.19 5.86 -18.76
CA ASN A 204 -0.35 4.41 -18.94
C ASN A 204 -0.46 3.98 -20.39
N GLN A 205 -1.11 4.78 -21.22
CA GLN A 205 -1.29 4.50 -22.65
C GLN A 205 -0.43 5.41 -23.54
N SER A 206 0.57 6.11 -22.99
CA SER A 206 1.36 7.13 -23.68
C SER A 206 0.52 8.29 -24.23
N LEU A 207 -0.56 8.65 -23.51
CA LEU A 207 -1.51 9.68 -23.90
C LEU A 207 -1.51 10.89 -22.96
N ALA A 208 -0.61 10.97 -21.96
CA ALA A 208 -0.72 11.99 -20.92
C ALA A 208 -0.59 13.42 -21.50
N LEU A 209 0.43 13.67 -22.32
CA LEU A 209 0.63 14.97 -22.99
C LEU A 209 -0.54 15.31 -23.92
N GLU A 210 -0.92 14.37 -24.79
CA GLU A 210 -2.02 14.55 -25.74
C GLU A 210 -3.34 14.87 -25.04
N ASN A 211 -3.67 14.12 -23.99
CA ASN A 211 -4.87 14.34 -23.19
C ASN A 211 -4.83 15.70 -22.45
N THR A 212 -3.65 16.12 -21.98
CA THR A 212 -3.47 17.40 -21.29
C THR A 212 -3.65 18.58 -22.24
N LEU A 213 -3.04 18.54 -23.42
CA LEU A 213 -3.20 19.57 -24.45
C LEU A 213 -4.63 19.62 -24.98
N TYR A 214 -5.26 18.47 -25.19
CA TYR A 214 -6.65 18.40 -25.61
C TYR A 214 -7.61 18.95 -24.55
N ALA A 215 -7.41 18.60 -23.27
CA ALA A 215 -8.16 19.16 -22.14
C ALA A 215 -8.04 20.70 -22.12
N ASN A 216 -6.84 21.25 -22.28
CA ASN A 216 -6.63 22.69 -22.39
C ASN A 216 -7.40 23.31 -23.57
N LYS A 217 -7.32 22.69 -24.77
CA LYS A 217 -8.04 23.15 -25.96
C LYS A 217 -9.55 23.26 -25.73
N ILE A 218 -10.13 22.36 -24.93
CA ILE A 218 -11.56 22.39 -24.61
C ILE A 218 -11.88 23.17 -23.33
N GLY A 219 -10.91 23.93 -22.80
CA GLY A 219 -11.07 24.95 -21.76
C GLY A 219 -10.88 24.46 -20.32
N LEU A 220 -9.96 23.50 -20.09
CA LEU A 220 -9.40 23.24 -18.76
C LEU A 220 -8.14 24.07 -18.58
N ASN A 221 -8.13 24.95 -17.58
CA ASN A 221 -7.07 25.94 -17.42
C ASN A 221 -5.94 25.49 -16.49
N TRP A 222 -6.12 24.41 -15.72
CA TRP A 222 -5.13 23.94 -14.76
C TRP A 222 -4.52 22.60 -15.19
N LEU A 223 -3.24 22.60 -15.54
CA LEU A 223 -2.55 21.46 -16.15
C LEU A 223 -1.45 20.94 -15.23
N ASP A 224 -1.59 19.70 -14.76
CA ASP A 224 -0.55 19.06 -13.97
C ASP A 224 0.54 18.44 -14.84
N CYS A 225 1.78 18.50 -14.38
CA CYS A 225 2.92 17.83 -14.99
C CYS A 225 3.99 17.46 -13.95
N THR A 226 4.95 16.63 -14.35
CA THR A 226 6.14 16.30 -13.55
C THR A 226 7.39 16.17 -14.42
N ILE A 227 8.56 16.50 -13.87
CA ILE A 227 9.85 16.42 -14.57
C ILE A 227 10.10 14.96 -14.98
N THR A 228 10.43 14.73 -16.26
CA THR A 228 10.61 13.39 -16.86
C THR A 228 9.39 12.46 -16.73
N GLY A 229 8.22 13.02 -16.40
CA GLY A 229 6.99 12.28 -16.11
C GLY A 229 7.05 11.48 -14.81
N MET A 230 7.96 11.79 -13.87
CA MET A 230 8.08 11.03 -12.62
C MET A 230 6.75 11.04 -11.84
N GLY A 231 6.22 9.88 -11.49
CA GLY A 231 4.89 9.76 -10.89
C GLY A 231 4.46 8.31 -10.71
N ARG A 232 3.36 8.05 -10.00
CA ARG A 232 2.89 6.67 -9.75
C ARG A 232 2.74 5.88 -11.06
N GLY A 233 3.12 4.60 -11.04
CA GLY A 233 3.05 3.74 -12.22
C GLY A 233 3.92 4.29 -13.37
N PRO A 234 3.41 4.37 -14.60
CA PRO A 234 4.22 4.78 -15.76
C PRO A 234 4.57 6.28 -15.76
N GLY A 235 3.96 7.07 -14.88
CA GLY A 235 4.22 8.50 -14.78
C GLY A 235 3.06 9.39 -15.21
N ASN A 236 3.37 10.67 -15.41
CA ASN A 236 2.43 11.75 -15.76
C ASN A 236 2.89 12.50 -17.02
N THR A 237 2.11 13.50 -17.43
CA THR A 237 2.54 14.51 -18.41
C THR A 237 3.90 15.09 -18.03
N LYS A 238 4.84 15.09 -18.97
CA LYS A 238 6.20 15.54 -18.70
C LYS A 238 6.31 17.06 -18.73
N THR A 239 6.85 17.65 -17.67
CA THR A 239 7.03 19.11 -17.56
C THR A 239 7.85 19.65 -18.72
N GLU A 240 8.95 19.00 -19.08
CA GLU A 240 9.85 19.45 -20.16
C GLU A 240 9.19 19.47 -21.55
N GLU A 241 8.14 18.69 -21.75
CA GLU A 241 7.33 18.67 -22.97
C GLU A 241 6.22 19.72 -22.90
N LEU A 242 5.46 19.77 -21.80
CA LEU A 242 4.31 20.67 -21.65
C LEU A 242 4.71 22.15 -21.72
N ILE A 243 5.81 22.53 -21.07
CA ILE A 243 6.24 23.94 -21.03
C ILE A 243 6.62 24.49 -22.41
N LYS A 244 6.91 23.63 -23.41
CA LYS A 244 7.20 24.08 -24.79
C LYS A 244 6.00 24.78 -25.44
N PHE A 245 4.79 24.48 -25.00
CA PHE A 245 3.55 25.02 -25.57
C PHE A 245 3.12 26.35 -24.92
N PHE A 246 3.54 26.61 -23.68
CA PHE A 246 2.98 27.70 -22.87
C PHE A 246 4.03 28.66 -22.31
N ILE A 247 5.32 28.30 -22.37
CA ILE A 247 6.39 29.09 -21.75
C ILE A 247 7.50 29.39 -22.76
N LYS A 248 7.72 30.69 -22.99
CA LYS A 248 8.90 31.17 -23.72
C LYS A 248 10.15 31.05 -22.82
N LYS A 249 11.03 30.10 -23.14
CA LYS A 249 12.23 29.85 -22.33
C LYS A 249 13.31 30.89 -22.61
N ASN A 250 13.89 31.45 -21.55
CA ASN A 250 15.13 32.24 -21.61
C ASN A 250 16.35 31.37 -21.27
N LYS A 251 17.55 31.96 -21.32
CA LYS A 251 18.82 31.27 -21.00
C LYS A 251 18.82 30.65 -19.59
N SER A 252 18.23 31.32 -18.61
CA SER A 252 18.10 30.83 -17.23
C SER A 252 17.19 29.60 -17.14
N ALA A 253 16.01 29.65 -17.76
CA ALA A 253 15.07 28.52 -17.83
C ALA A 253 15.70 27.30 -18.52
N ASN A 254 16.46 27.52 -19.61
CA ASN A 254 17.18 26.46 -20.32
C ASN A 254 18.25 25.79 -19.45
N LYS A 255 19.00 26.55 -18.65
CA LYS A 255 19.98 25.99 -17.70
C LYS A 255 19.28 25.21 -16.58
N ALA A 256 18.19 25.75 -16.03
CA ALA A 256 17.43 25.13 -14.96
C ALA A 256 16.81 23.79 -15.38
N ILE A 257 16.16 23.73 -16.55
CA ILE A 257 15.56 22.48 -17.03
C ILE A 257 16.64 21.42 -17.31
N LYS A 258 17.81 21.80 -17.84
CA LYS A 258 18.94 20.86 -18.02
C LYS A 258 19.41 20.25 -16.70
N LYS A 259 19.52 21.06 -15.64
CA LYS A 259 19.89 20.56 -14.29
C LYS A 259 18.84 19.60 -13.73
N LEU A 260 17.56 19.97 -13.81
CA LEU A 260 16.46 19.11 -13.37
C LEU A 260 16.46 17.78 -14.15
N LEU A 261 16.53 17.83 -15.48
CA LEU A 261 16.59 16.63 -16.32
C LEU A 261 17.78 15.74 -15.97
N SER A 262 18.98 16.30 -15.77
CA SER A 262 20.16 15.52 -15.35
C SER A 262 19.92 14.73 -14.05
N LYS A 263 19.27 15.35 -13.06
CA LYS A 263 18.93 14.69 -11.80
C LYS A 263 17.85 13.63 -11.97
N PHE A 264 16.73 13.99 -12.59
CA PHE A 264 15.57 13.11 -12.67
C PHE A 264 15.75 11.97 -13.68
N LEU A 265 16.57 12.13 -14.72
CA LEU A 265 16.98 11.01 -15.59
C LEU A 265 17.86 9.98 -14.85
N LYS A 266 18.72 10.41 -13.91
CA LYS A 266 19.46 9.47 -13.04
C LYS A 266 18.49 8.65 -12.19
N LEU A 267 17.49 9.30 -11.59
CA LEU A 267 16.45 8.62 -10.83
C LEU A 267 15.59 7.72 -11.74
N LYS A 268 15.31 8.13 -12.97
CA LYS A 268 14.56 7.34 -13.96
C LYS A 268 15.29 6.05 -14.29
N ARG A 269 16.61 6.09 -14.47
CA ARG A 269 17.42 4.87 -14.66
C ARG A 269 17.39 3.95 -13.44
N LYS A 270 17.33 4.51 -12.22
CA LYS A 270 17.28 3.73 -10.97
C LYS A 270 15.93 3.05 -10.76
N TYR A 271 14.83 3.79 -10.95
CA TYR A 271 13.48 3.33 -10.58
C TYR A 271 12.64 2.87 -11.78
N ASN A 272 13.11 3.13 -13.00
CA ASN A 272 12.57 2.66 -14.27
C ASN A 272 11.07 2.97 -14.49
N TRP A 273 10.63 4.17 -14.13
CA TRP A 273 9.28 4.62 -14.49
C TRP A 273 9.17 4.93 -15.99
N GLY A 274 7.98 4.73 -16.51
CA GLY A 274 7.66 4.93 -17.92
C GLY A 274 6.63 3.94 -18.41
N THR A 275 5.95 4.30 -19.49
CA THR A 275 5.01 3.39 -20.16
C THR A 275 5.73 2.15 -20.65
N ASN A 276 5.09 1.00 -20.45
CA ASN A 276 5.48 -0.26 -21.05
C ASN A 276 4.23 -1.07 -21.38
N HIS A 277 4.42 -2.24 -22.00
CA HIS A 277 3.32 -3.10 -22.42
C HIS A 277 2.31 -3.40 -21.29
N TYR A 278 2.78 -3.66 -20.07
CA TYR A 278 1.94 -4.01 -18.93
C TYR A 278 1.11 -2.82 -18.41
N TYR A 279 1.72 -1.63 -18.35
CA TYR A 279 0.98 -0.40 -18.00
C TYR A 279 -0.05 -0.03 -19.08
N ARG A 280 0.24 -0.26 -20.35
CA ARG A 280 -0.73 -0.05 -21.44
C ARG A 280 -1.94 -0.97 -21.29
N LEU A 281 -1.71 -2.24 -20.95
CA LEU A 281 -2.79 -3.17 -20.63
C LEU A 281 -3.56 -2.74 -19.38
N SER A 282 -2.88 -2.25 -18.33
CA SER A 282 -3.56 -1.79 -17.12
C SER A 282 -4.45 -0.58 -17.38
N GLY A 283 -4.00 0.38 -18.19
CA GLY A 283 -4.83 1.52 -18.63
C GLY A 283 -6.03 1.08 -19.46
N LYS A 284 -5.81 0.16 -20.42
CA LYS A 284 -6.89 -0.42 -21.26
C LYS A 284 -7.95 -1.14 -20.43
N TYR A 285 -7.54 -1.89 -19.41
CA TYR A 285 -8.43 -2.70 -18.57
C TYR A 285 -8.84 -2.00 -17.27
N LYS A 286 -8.51 -0.71 -17.09
CA LYS A 286 -8.86 0.06 -15.89
C LYS A 286 -8.36 -0.58 -14.59
N ILE A 287 -7.17 -1.20 -14.63
CA ILE A 287 -6.49 -1.81 -13.48
C ILE A 287 -5.61 -0.76 -12.80
N HIS A 288 -5.67 -0.69 -11.46
CA HIS A 288 -4.89 0.27 -10.68
C HIS A 288 -3.38 0.15 -10.97
N PRO A 289 -2.67 1.26 -11.30
CA PRO A 289 -1.26 1.21 -11.73
C PRO A 289 -0.30 0.57 -10.72
N THR A 290 -0.60 0.68 -9.42
CA THR A 290 0.21 0.06 -8.35
C THR A 290 0.29 -1.45 -8.49
N TYR A 291 -0.71 -2.15 -9.05
CA TYR A 291 -0.58 -3.58 -9.32
C TYR A 291 0.64 -3.88 -10.19
N ILE A 292 0.72 -3.19 -11.34
CA ILE A 292 1.83 -3.36 -12.28
C ILE A 292 3.14 -2.86 -11.67
N GLN A 293 3.14 -1.73 -10.96
CA GLN A 293 4.33 -1.20 -10.30
C GLN A 293 4.90 -2.19 -9.27
N THR A 294 4.04 -2.78 -8.43
CA THR A 294 4.45 -3.82 -7.48
C THR A 294 4.99 -5.05 -8.21
N MET A 295 4.32 -5.51 -9.27
CA MET A 295 4.76 -6.65 -10.08
C MET A 295 6.14 -6.42 -10.72
N LEU A 296 6.40 -5.23 -11.26
CA LEU A 296 7.66 -4.90 -11.94
C LEU A 296 8.80 -4.64 -10.96
N SER A 297 8.51 -4.15 -9.76
CA SER A 297 9.52 -3.99 -8.70
C SER A 297 10.00 -5.33 -8.14
N ASP A 298 9.22 -6.39 -8.34
CA ASP A 298 9.48 -7.72 -7.80
C ASP A 298 10.18 -8.60 -8.83
N LYS A 299 11.50 -8.74 -8.66
CA LYS A 299 12.39 -9.51 -9.54
C LYS A 299 12.07 -11.02 -9.62
N ARG A 300 11.14 -11.52 -8.81
CA ARG A 300 10.79 -12.96 -8.77
C ARG A 300 9.90 -13.39 -9.93
N TYR A 301 9.16 -12.47 -10.55
CA TYR A 301 8.19 -12.81 -11.59
C TYR A 301 8.79 -12.73 -12.99
N LYS A 302 8.37 -13.63 -13.88
CA LYS A 302 8.74 -13.63 -15.30
C LYS A 302 7.66 -12.94 -16.14
N LYS A 303 8.00 -12.58 -17.40
CA LYS A 303 7.08 -11.89 -18.33
C LYS A 303 5.72 -12.60 -18.50
N ASN A 304 5.71 -13.93 -18.56
CA ASN A 304 4.47 -14.72 -18.72
C ASN A 304 3.56 -14.67 -17.48
N ASP A 305 4.14 -14.50 -16.28
CA ASP A 305 3.38 -14.37 -15.04
C ASP A 305 2.63 -13.04 -15.01
N TYR A 306 3.21 -11.98 -15.58
CA TYR A 306 2.58 -10.67 -15.63
C TYR A 306 1.32 -10.65 -16.48
N ILE A 307 1.35 -11.26 -17.67
CA ILE A 307 0.17 -11.32 -18.55
C ILE A 307 -0.96 -12.13 -17.91
N SER A 308 -0.63 -13.28 -17.31
CA SER A 308 -1.60 -14.11 -16.60
C SER A 308 -2.25 -13.36 -15.43
N ALA A 309 -1.44 -12.64 -14.65
CA ALA A 309 -1.93 -11.83 -13.54
C ALA A 309 -2.81 -10.66 -14.03
N ILE A 310 -2.42 -9.98 -15.10
CA ILE A 310 -3.22 -8.90 -15.71
C ILE A 310 -4.56 -9.44 -16.23
N ASN A 311 -4.58 -10.60 -16.88
CA ASN A 311 -5.81 -11.22 -17.36
C ASN A 311 -6.74 -11.62 -16.20
N TYR A 312 -6.18 -12.07 -15.07
CA TYR A 312 -6.95 -12.29 -13.85
C TYR A 312 -7.52 -10.98 -13.29
N LEU A 313 -6.69 -9.94 -13.19
CA LEU A 313 -7.09 -8.62 -12.67
C LEU A 313 -8.14 -7.94 -13.55
N LYS A 314 -8.06 -8.10 -14.88
CA LYS A 314 -9.06 -7.61 -15.85
C LYS A 314 -10.47 -8.08 -15.51
N ASN A 315 -10.61 -9.33 -15.05
CA ASN A 315 -11.89 -9.96 -14.74
C ASN A 315 -12.34 -9.72 -13.29
N LYS A 316 -11.62 -8.89 -12.53
CA LYS A 316 -11.95 -8.48 -11.16
C LYS A 316 -12.09 -6.96 -11.08
N THR A 317 -12.76 -6.45 -10.06
CA THR A 317 -12.81 -5.01 -9.77
C THR A 317 -11.47 -4.53 -9.20
N ALA A 318 -10.41 -4.52 -10.03
CA ALA A 318 -9.04 -4.18 -9.66
C ALA A 318 -8.74 -2.67 -9.79
N LYS A 319 -9.74 -1.83 -9.56
CA LYS A 319 -9.65 -0.36 -9.68
C LYS A 319 -8.94 0.29 -8.49
N THR A 320 -8.94 -0.39 -7.35
CA THR A 320 -8.18 -0.02 -6.15
C THR A 320 -7.14 -1.09 -5.87
N PHE A 321 -5.94 -0.68 -5.47
CA PHE A 321 -4.89 -1.62 -5.15
C PHE A 321 -5.23 -2.40 -3.87
N ASN A 322 -5.24 -3.73 -4.00
CA ASN A 322 -5.36 -4.67 -2.90
C ASN A 322 -4.29 -5.77 -3.10
N PRO A 323 -3.34 -5.92 -2.16
CA PRO A 323 -2.26 -6.90 -2.29
C PRO A 323 -2.78 -8.34 -2.38
N PHE A 324 -3.92 -8.68 -1.77
CA PHE A 324 -4.51 -10.03 -1.82
C PHE A 324 -5.04 -10.39 -3.21
N THR A 325 -5.62 -9.41 -3.92
CA THR A 325 -6.03 -9.60 -5.31
C THR A 325 -4.83 -9.88 -6.19
N LEU A 326 -3.70 -9.18 -5.95
CA LEU A 326 -2.46 -9.43 -6.67
C LEU A 326 -1.93 -10.84 -6.39
N MET A 327 -1.95 -11.28 -5.13
CA MET A 327 -1.55 -12.63 -4.74
C MET A 327 -2.40 -13.71 -5.42
N SER A 328 -3.72 -13.48 -5.53
CA SER A 328 -4.63 -14.40 -6.22
C SER A 328 -4.37 -14.44 -7.73
N ALA A 329 -3.97 -13.31 -8.31
CA ALA A 329 -3.65 -13.19 -9.73
C ALA A 329 -2.49 -14.09 -10.18
N PHE A 330 -1.55 -14.39 -9.27
CA PHE A 330 -0.45 -15.31 -9.51
C PHE A 330 -0.81 -16.79 -9.35
N LYS A 331 -2.08 -17.15 -9.10
CA LYS A 331 -2.58 -18.53 -9.00
C LYS A 331 -1.74 -19.44 -8.07
N ILE A 332 -1.19 -18.90 -6.98
CA ILE A 332 -0.37 -19.70 -6.04
C ILE A 332 -1.22 -20.77 -5.35
N TYR A 333 -2.51 -20.47 -5.16
CA TYR A 333 -3.50 -21.39 -4.60
C TYR A 333 -4.60 -21.73 -5.61
N GLU A 334 -4.97 -23.00 -5.67
CA GLU A 334 -6.09 -23.57 -6.41
C GLU A 334 -7.21 -23.99 -5.43
N PHE A 335 -8.00 -23.01 -4.95
CA PHE A 335 -8.99 -23.24 -3.89
C PHE A 335 -10.24 -24.07 -4.31
N ASN A 336 -10.40 -24.36 -5.60
CA ASN A 336 -11.60 -25.03 -6.16
C ASN A 336 -11.51 -26.56 -6.25
N LYS A 337 -10.43 -27.18 -5.79
CA LYS A 337 -10.30 -28.66 -5.81
C LYS A 337 -10.78 -29.27 -4.49
N LYS A 338 -11.51 -30.41 -4.58
CA LYS A 338 -11.79 -31.26 -3.42
C LYS A 338 -10.47 -31.60 -2.74
N ILE A 339 -10.33 -31.15 -1.48
CA ILE A 339 -9.12 -31.32 -0.69
C ILE A 339 -9.01 -32.81 -0.34
N LYS A 340 -8.23 -33.58 -1.11
CA LYS A 340 -7.90 -34.99 -0.80
C LYS A 340 -6.69 -34.97 0.14
N ILE A 341 -6.86 -35.48 1.37
CA ILE A 341 -5.82 -35.47 2.41
C ILE A 341 -5.52 -36.91 2.83
N LYS A 342 -4.24 -37.27 2.85
CA LYS A 342 -3.72 -38.36 3.69
C LYS A 342 -3.28 -37.72 5.01
N ASN A 343 -3.93 -38.06 6.10
CA ASN A 343 -3.53 -37.63 7.44
C ASN A 343 -3.14 -38.88 8.20
N GLU A 344 -1.85 -39.07 8.42
CA GLU A 344 -1.30 -39.95 9.46
C GLU A 344 0.14 -39.48 9.63
N SER A 345 0.39 -38.69 10.68
CA SER A 345 1.75 -38.35 11.07
C SER A 345 1.87 -38.63 12.56
N SER A 346 2.63 -39.67 12.90
CA SER A 346 3.05 -40.12 14.22
C SER A 346 3.82 -39.09 15.06
N ILE A 347 3.95 -37.86 14.56
CA ILE A 347 4.61 -36.71 15.20
C ILE A 347 3.98 -36.34 16.55
N PHE A 348 2.74 -36.75 16.79
CA PHE A 348 2.01 -36.44 18.02
C PHE A 348 2.11 -37.54 19.08
N ASP A 349 2.58 -38.73 18.72
CA ASP A 349 2.50 -39.92 19.58
C ASP A 349 3.45 -39.79 20.79
N ASP A 350 4.58 -39.09 20.62
CA ASP A 350 5.58 -38.84 21.68
C ASP A 350 5.38 -37.51 22.43
N LYS A 351 4.39 -36.68 22.03
CA LYS A 351 4.19 -35.32 22.56
C LYS A 351 3.09 -35.30 23.61
N ASP A 352 3.51 -35.46 24.86
CA ASP A 352 2.62 -35.52 26.02
C ASP A 352 2.02 -34.14 26.38
N ASN A 353 0.83 -34.13 26.99
CA ASN A 353 0.11 -32.95 27.50
C ASN A 353 -0.45 -31.91 26.50
N LYS A 354 -0.48 -32.17 25.18
CA LYS A 354 -1.14 -31.29 24.18
C LYS A 354 -0.67 -29.82 24.27
N GLN A 355 0.63 -29.62 24.51
CA GLN A 355 1.25 -28.30 24.64
C GLN A 355 2.13 -28.00 23.44
N ALA A 356 1.97 -26.81 22.86
CA ALA A 356 2.77 -26.35 21.73
C ALA A 356 3.33 -24.96 21.99
N ILE A 357 4.53 -24.71 21.48
CA ILE A 357 5.12 -23.38 21.41
C ILE A 357 5.36 -22.98 19.96
N ILE A 358 4.89 -21.77 19.61
CA ILE A 358 5.10 -21.16 18.30
C ILE A 358 6.18 -20.08 18.45
N LEU A 359 7.21 -20.14 17.58
CA LEU A 359 8.35 -19.23 17.58
C LEU A 359 8.29 -18.27 16.38
N GLY A 360 8.26 -16.96 16.69
CA GLY A 360 8.28 -15.86 15.74
C GLY A 360 9.63 -15.10 15.73
N LYS A 361 9.86 -14.27 14.70
CA LYS A 361 11.14 -13.56 14.45
C LYS A 361 11.42 -12.36 15.37
N GLY A 362 10.61 -12.10 16.39
CA GLY A 362 10.70 -10.93 17.23
C GLY A 362 12.00 -10.92 18.05
N LYS A 363 12.64 -9.75 18.16
CA LYS A 363 13.92 -9.58 18.88
C LYS A 363 13.80 -9.89 20.36
N SER A 364 12.61 -9.75 20.95
CA SER A 364 12.40 -10.02 22.37
C SER A 364 12.69 -11.47 22.77
N ILE A 365 12.68 -12.41 21.82
CA ILE A 365 12.98 -13.82 22.07
C ILE A 365 14.44 -14.04 22.47
N GLU A 366 15.37 -13.20 21.98
CA GLU A 366 16.80 -13.33 22.27
C GLU A 366 17.06 -13.20 23.78
N LYS A 367 16.22 -12.42 24.50
CA LYS A 367 16.33 -12.24 25.95
C LYS A 367 16.01 -13.50 26.76
N ILE A 368 15.19 -14.41 26.22
CA ILE A 368 14.75 -15.63 26.92
C ILE A 368 15.31 -16.91 26.29
N LYS A 369 16.08 -16.78 25.20
CA LYS A 369 16.53 -17.89 24.36
C LYS A 369 17.31 -18.98 25.11
N PRO A 370 18.25 -18.68 26.04
CA PRO A 370 18.94 -19.73 26.79
C PRO A 370 18.00 -20.57 27.65
N GLN A 371 17.07 -19.91 28.37
CA GLN A 371 16.07 -20.57 29.19
C GLN A 371 15.09 -21.38 28.34
N LEU A 372 14.72 -20.84 27.17
CA LEU A 372 13.84 -21.50 26.22
C LEU A 372 14.44 -22.79 25.66
N ILE A 373 15.72 -22.78 25.29
CA ILE A 373 16.42 -23.98 24.82
C ILE A 373 16.43 -25.05 25.93
N LYS A 374 16.75 -24.67 27.18
CA LYS A 374 16.75 -25.58 28.32
C LYS A 374 15.37 -26.20 28.56
N LYS A 375 14.30 -25.39 28.53
CA LYS A 375 12.92 -25.89 28.71
C LYS A 375 12.51 -26.81 27.57
N ILE A 376 12.80 -26.47 26.30
CA ILE A 376 12.50 -27.32 25.14
C ILE A 376 13.19 -28.69 25.27
N LYS A 377 14.47 -28.73 25.66
CA LYS A 377 15.19 -30.01 25.83
C LYS A 377 14.62 -30.88 26.96
N ASN A 378 14.07 -30.26 27.99
CA ASN A 378 13.61 -30.95 29.20
C ASN A 378 12.08 -31.12 29.25
N SER A 379 11.36 -30.87 28.16
CA SER A 379 9.90 -31.01 28.11
C SER A 379 9.46 -31.61 26.78
N LYS A 380 8.29 -32.26 26.77
CA LYS A 380 7.69 -32.84 25.56
C LYS A 380 6.88 -31.81 24.75
N LEU A 381 7.32 -30.55 24.73
CA LEU A 381 6.65 -29.48 23.98
C LEU A 381 6.75 -29.74 22.47
N LEU A 382 5.66 -29.46 21.74
CA LEU A 382 5.69 -29.36 20.29
C LEU A 382 6.24 -27.98 19.89
N VAL A 383 7.37 -27.93 19.21
CA VAL A 383 8.06 -26.71 18.82
C VAL A 383 7.82 -26.40 17.34
N ILE A 384 7.11 -25.30 17.08
CA ILE A 384 6.79 -24.84 15.73
C ILE A 384 7.47 -23.52 15.42
N CYS A 385 8.33 -23.50 14.42
CA CYS A 385 8.95 -22.27 13.90
C CYS A 385 8.17 -21.73 12.70
N LEU A 386 7.82 -20.44 12.73
CA LEU A 386 7.14 -19.80 11.60
C LEU A 386 8.14 -19.39 10.51
N ASN A 387 7.90 -19.82 9.28
CA ASN A 387 8.76 -19.54 8.12
C ASN A 387 10.22 -20.01 8.33
N LYS A 388 11.17 -19.42 7.58
CA LYS A 388 12.61 -19.74 7.62
C LYS A 388 13.35 -19.06 8.79
N THR A 389 12.68 -18.84 9.92
CA THR A 389 13.32 -18.20 11.07
C THR A 389 14.35 -19.14 11.70
N LYS A 390 15.56 -18.63 11.95
CA LYS A 390 16.65 -19.34 12.64
C LYS A 390 16.81 -18.77 14.04
N ILE A 391 15.87 -19.12 14.92
CA ILE A 391 15.84 -18.61 16.30
C ILE A 391 16.64 -19.54 17.21
N ILE A 392 16.37 -20.84 17.10
CA ILE A 392 17.04 -21.94 17.80
C ILE A 392 17.61 -22.92 16.76
N ASP A 393 18.41 -23.87 17.23
CA ASP A 393 18.90 -24.97 16.39
C ASP A 393 17.72 -25.73 15.75
N ASP A 394 17.83 -26.03 14.46
CA ASP A 394 16.82 -26.77 13.70
C ASP A 394 16.60 -28.18 14.27
N GLN A 395 17.57 -28.77 14.98
CA GLN A 395 17.40 -30.04 15.69
C GLN A 395 16.28 -29.99 16.72
N LEU A 396 16.10 -28.85 17.39
CA LEU A 396 15.07 -28.61 18.42
C LEU A 396 13.72 -28.18 17.83
N VAL A 397 13.61 -28.07 16.51
CA VAL A 397 12.37 -27.69 15.82
C VAL A 397 11.70 -28.95 15.29
N ASP A 398 10.46 -29.19 15.73
CA ASP A 398 9.64 -30.31 15.27
C ASP A 398 8.99 -29.99 13.92
N ILE A 399 8.40 -28.79 13.79
CA ILE A 399 7.64 -28.37 12.60
C ILE A 399 8.07 -26.96 12.18
N ARG A 400 8.20 -26.75 10.87
CA ARG A 400 8.24 -25.41 10.28
C ARG A 400 6.92 -25.11 9.57
N ALA A 401 6.29 -23.97 9.87
CA ALA A 401 4.99 -23.63 9.33
C ALA A 401 5.06 -22.51 8.28
N PHE A 402 4.48 -22.76 7.11
CA PHE A 402 4.40 -21.83 5.99
C PHE A 402 2.99 -21.85 5.39
N CYS A 403 2.38 -20.69 5.24
CA CYS A 403 1.16 -20.56 4.42
C CYS A 403 1.12 -19.26 3.62
N HIS A 404 2.05 -18.35 3.86
CA HIS A 404 2.04 -17.10 3.15
C HIS A 404 2.62 -17.30 1.74
N PRO A 405 1.87 -17.01 0.66
CA PRO A 405 2.28 -17.29 -0.73
C PRO A 405 3.66 -16.75 -1.10
N ILE A 406 3.96 -15.51 -0.69
CA ILE A 406 5.25 -14.86 -0.95
C ILE A 406 6.40 -15.63 -0.27
N ASN A 407 6.19 -16.12 0.96
CA ASN A 407 7.21 -16.85 1.70
C ASN A 407 7.42 -18.25 1.12
N ILE A 408 6.35 -18.87 0.61
CA ILE A 408 6.46 -20.16 -0.08
C ILE A 408 7.29 -19.99 -1.36
N LEU A 409 6.93 -19.03 -2.22
CA LEU A 409 7.66 -18.80 -3.47
C LEU A 409 9.11 -18.34 -3.25
N SER A 410 9.39 -17.50 -2.25
CA SER A 410 10.76 -17.03 -1.98
C SER A 410 11.68 -18.12 -1.41
N ASN A 411 11.13 -19.27 -1.00
CA ASN A 411 11.87 -20.33 -0.32
C ASN A 411 11.77 -21.69 -1.04
N LEU A 412 11.41 -21.73 -2.33
CA LEU A 412 11.32 -22.98 -3.10
C LEU A 412 12.60 -23.82 -3.05
N ASN A 413 13.77 -23.19 -3.22
CA ASN A 413 15.06 -23.89 -3.12
C ASN A 413 15.38 -24.35 -1.69
N TYR A 414 14.85 -23.66 -0.68
CA TYR A 414 15.00 -24.06 0.70
C TYR A 414 14.20 -25.33 1.00
N PHE A 415 12.97 -25.44 0.48
CA PHE A 415 12.15 -26.64 0.67
C PHE A 415 12.76 -27.90 0.06
N LYS A 416 13.44 -27.79 -1.09
CA LYS A 416 14.19 -28.91 -1.70
C LYS A 416 15.26 -29.51 -0.79
N ARG A 417 15.82 -28.72 0.13
CA ARG A 417 16.92 -29.11 1.02
C ARG A 417 16.47 -29.31 2.47
N LEU A 418 15.20 -29.07 2.76
CA LEU A 418 14.67 -29.15 4.12
C LEU A 418 14.44 -30.61 4.49
N ARG A 419 14.96 -31.03 5.64
CA ARG A 419 14.78 -32.39 6.20
C ARG A 419 13.92 -32.39 7.47
N LYS A 420 12.94 -31.48 7.53
CA LYS A 420 12.09 -31.25 8.70
C LYS A 420 10.63 -31.20 8.29
N ASN A 421 9.75 -31.58 9.21
CA ASN A 421 8.31 -31.57 8.97
C ASN A 421 7.84 -30.15 8.65
N LEU A 422 7.00 -30.06 7.62
CA LEU A 422 6.57 -28.82 7.02
C LEU A 422 5.05 -28.73 7.04
N LEU A 423 4.53 -27.86 7.91
CA LEU A 423 3.11 -27.53 7.95
C LEU A 423 2.81 -26.50 6.85
N ILE A 424 2.10 -26.92 5.81
CA ILE A 424 1.81 -26.11 4.62
C ILE A 424 0.49 -26.54 3.98
N PRO A 425 -0.31 -25.62 3.39
CA PRO A 425 -1.55 -25.99 2.68
C PRO A 425 -1.24 -26.60 1.31
N TYR A 426 -0.57 -27.74 1.30
CA TYR A 426 0.00 -28.38 0.12
C TYR A 426 -1.07 -28.72 -0.93
N SER A 427 -2.20 -29.28 -0.50
CA SER A 427 -3.35 -29.58 -1.37
C SER A 427 -3.96 -28.35 -2.02
N CYS A 428 -3.73 -27.17 -1.45
CA CYS A 428 -4.19 -25.91 -2.01
C CYS A 428 -3.19 -25.34 -3.03
N LEU A 429 -1.92 -25.76 -3.06
CA LEU A 429 -0.90 -25.19 -3.95
C LEU A 429 -1.13 -25.60 -5.41
N ALA A 430 -0.74 -24.75 -6.36
CA ALA A 430 -0.73 -25.11 -7.79
C ALA A 430 0.22 -26.29 -8.08
N LYS A 431 -0.12 -27.13 -9.07
CA LYS A 431 0.63 -28.36 -9.39
C LYS A 431 2.13 -28.13 -9.62
N ASN A 432 2.49 -27.06 -10.32
CA ASN A 432 3.89 -26.70 -10.60
C ASN A 432 4.70 -26.34 -9.33
N ILE A 433 4.05 -25.87 -8.27
CA ILE A 433 4.69 -25.51 -7.01
C ILE A 433 4.87 -26.76 -6.13
N ARG A 434 3.92 -27.71 -6.18
CA ARG A 434 3.95 -28.94 -5.38
C ARG A 434 5.20 -29.81 -5.60
N ASN A 435 5.83 -29.69 -6.77
CA ASN A 435 7.04 -30.43 -7.13
C ASN A 435 8.31 -30.00 -6.36
N TYR A 436 8.25 -28.91 -5.59
CA TYR A 436 9.39 -28.41 -4.81
C TYR A 436 9.46 -28.97 -3.39
N PHE A 437 8.49 -29.81 -2.99
CA PHE A 437 8.39 -30.34 -1.64
C PHE A 437 8.57 -31.86 -1.64
N ASP A 438 9.27 -32.35 -0.63
CA ASP A 438 9.28 -33.76 -0.28
C ASP A 438 7.94 -34.11 0.41
N LYS A 439 7.16 -35.00 -0.20
CA LYS A 439 5.83 -35.38 0.29
C LYS A 439 5.87 -36.07 1.65
N ASN A 440 6.96 -36.73 2.00
CA ASN A 440 7.08 -37.46 3.26
C ASN A 440 7.21 -36.53 4.47
N LEU A 441 7.64 -35.29 4.24
CA LEU A 441 7.80 -34.27 5.28
C LEU A 441 6.60 -33.34 5.41
N ILE A 442 5.56 -33.49 4.57
CA ILE A 442 4.45 -32.54 4.49
C ILE A 442 3.36 -32.89 5.50
N ILE A 443 3.03 -31.90 6.32
CA ILE A 443 1.80 -31.87 7.09
C ILE A 443 0.83 -30.95 6.36
N ASP A 444 -0.12 -31.56 5.63
CA ASP A 444 -1.10 -30.82 4.84
C ASP A 444 -2.29 -30.38 5.68
N TYR A 445 -2.46 -29.07 5.81
CA TYR A 445 -3.63 -28.47 6.44
C TYR A 445 -4.19 -27.39 5.50
N GLY A 446 -5.39 -27.60 4.98
CA GLY A 446 -5.93 -26.75 3.93
C GLY A 446 -6.18 -25.30 4.36
N ILE A 447 -6.26 -24.38 3.39
CA ILE A 447 -6.69 -23.00 3.60
C ILE A 447 -7.84 -22.66 2.66
N LYS A 448 -8.87 -22.02 3.20
CA LYS A 448 -9.90 -21.32 2.42
C LYS A 448 -9.88 -19.84 2.75
N ILE A 449 -9.95 -18.98 1.74
CA ILE A 449 -9.99 -17.52 1.94
C ILE A 449 -11.45 -17.05 1.94
N ASN A 450 -11.93 -16.55 3.08
CA ASN A 450 -13.28 -16.02 3.22
C ASN A 450 -13.35 -14.90 4.28
N LYS A 451 -14.47 -14.17 4.34
CA LYS A 451 -14.70 -13.07 5.31
C LYS A 451 -14.78 -13.57 6.76
N SER A 452 -15.25 -14.79 6.99
CA SER A 452 -15.36 -15.40 8.32
C SER A 452 -14.19 -16.35 8.62
N THR A 453 -13.83 -16.43 9.90
CA THR A 453 -12.81 -17.37 10.39
C THR A 453 -13.49 -18.62 10.93
N SER A 454 -13.09 -19.80 10.48
CA SER A 454 -13.56 -21.08 11.02
C SER A 454 -12.47 -22.15 10.95
N ILE A 455 -12.36 -22.97 11.99
CA ILE A 455 -11.39 -24.08 12.07
C ILE A 455 -12.14 -25.38 11.87
N ASN A 456 -11.68 -26.20 10.93
CA ASN A 456 -12.20 -27.53 10.63
C ASN A 456 -11.08 -28.55 10.84
N LYS A 457 -11.42 -29.84 10.91
CA LYS A 457 -10.46 -30.93 11.16
C LYS A 457 -9.24 -30.90 10.22
N ASN A 458 -9.44 -30.45 8.99
CA ASN A 458 -8.52 -30.63 7.87
C ASN A 458 -8.15 -29.32 7.15
N TYR A 459 -8.81 -28.21 7.48
CA TYR A 459 -8.52 -26.90 6.88
C TYR A 459 -8.98 -25.77 7.79
N ILE A 460 -8.42 -24.59 7.57
CA ILE A 460 -8.88 -23.35 8.18
C ILE A 460 -9.46 -22.40 7.13
N THR A 461 -10.58 -21.76 7.45
CA THR A 461 -11.10 -20.61 6.72
C THR A 461 -10.60 -19.34 7.40
N ILE A 462 -9.93 -18.45 6.65
CA ILE A 462 -9.34 -17.20 7.17
C ILE A 462 -9.44 -16.06 6.15
N LYS A 463 -9.45 -14.82 6.64
CA LYS A 463 -9.42 -13.62 5.80
C LYS A 463 -8.11 -13.45 5.02
N SER A 464 -6.99 -13.90 5.59
CA SER A 464 -5.65 -13.73 5.02
C SER A 464 -4.74 -14.90 5.47
N PRO A 465 -3.84 -15.41 4.59
CA PRO A 465 -2.95 -16.54 4.88
C PRO A 465 -1.76 -16.12 5.77
N LEU A 466 -2.04 -15.84 7.03
CA LEU A 466 -1.05 -15.46 8.05
C LEU A 466 -0.50 -16.73 8.73
N ALA A 467 0.83 -16.90 8.74
CA ALA A 467 1.49 -18.10 9.26
C ALA A 467 1.12 -18.41 10.72
N LEU A 468 1.05 -17.39 11.58
CA LEU A 468 0.64 -17.55 12.97
C LEU A 468 -0.80 -18.08 13.08
N ILE A 469 -1.75 -17.43 12.42
CA ILE A 469 -3.17 -17.79 12.49
C ILE A 469 -3.41 -19.19 11.93
N TYR A 470 -2.76 -19.50 10.81
CA TYR A 470 -2.82 -20.81 10.19
C TYR A 470 -2.28 -21.92 11.13
N THR A 471 -1.15 -21.67 11.79
CA THR A 471 -0.55 -22.61 12.75
C THR A 471 -1.42 -22.80 13.99
N VAL A 472 -1.98 -21.73 14.53
CA VAL A 472 -2.95 -21.79 15.64
C VAL A 472 -4.18 -22.60 15.22
N GLY A 473 -4.70 -22.34 14.02
CA GLY A 473 -5.81 -23.08 13.44
C GLY A 473 -5.55 -24.57 13.33
N PHE A 474 -4.34 -24.95 12.94
CA PHE A 474 -3.90 -26.34 12.88
C PHE A 474 -3.86 -26.97 14.27
N LEU A 475 -3.21 -26.32 15.24
CA LEU A 475 -3.10 -26.83 16.61
C LEU A 475 -4.46 -27.05 17.26
N ILE A 476 -5.39 -26.10 17.12
CA ILE A 476 -6.76 -26.25 17.62
C ILE A 476 -7.48 -27.43 16.92
N SER A 477 -7.29 -27.61 15.61
CA SER A 477 -7.89 -28.74 14.88
C SER A 477 -7.37 -30.12 15.35
N LYS A 478 -6.20 -30.13 16.02
CA LYS A 478 -5.57 -31.31 16.62
C LYS A 478 -5.74 -31.36 18.15
N ASN A 479 -6.68 -30.58 18.68
CA ASN A 479 -7.02 -30.55 20.11
C ASN A 479 -5.86 -30.13 21.04
N PHE A 480 -4.95 -29.27 20.60
CA PHE A 480 -3.96 -28.66 21.50
C PHE A 480 -4.63 -27.67 22.46
N GLU A 481 -4.34 -27.82 23.74
CA GLU A 481 -4.99 -27.06 24.83
C GLU A 481 -4.13 -25.89 25.30
N ASN A 482 -2.80 -26.02 25.25
CA ASN A 482 -1.89 -24.95 25.66
C ASN A 482 -1.03 -24.50 24.49
N ILE A 483 -1.25 -23.28 24.01
CA ILE A 483 -0.53 -22.69 22.88
C ILE A 483 0.27 -21.49 23.40
N PHE A 484 1.59 -21.67 23.47
CA PHE A 484 2.54 -20.66 23.90
C PHE A 484 3.12 -19.92 22.69
N LEU A 485 3.34 -18.62 22.84
CA LEU A 485 3.88 -17.75 21.80
C LEU A 485 5.19 -17.11 22.29
N ALA A 486 6.21 -17.06 21.45
CA ALA A 486 7.45 -16.32 21.74
C ALA A 486 7.97 -15.62 20.48
N GLY A 487 8.54 -14.42 20.63
CA GLY A 487 9.06 -13.64 19.51
C GLY A 487 7.96 -13.01 18.64
N PHE A 488 6.83 -12.65 19.27
CA PHE A 488 5.73 -11.92 18.65
C PHE A 488 5.61 -10.49 19.19
N ASP A 489 6.70 -9.73 19.10
CA ASP A 489 6.84 -8.35 19.60
C ASP A 489 5.80 -7.38 18.99
N GLY A 490 5.10 -7.83 17.95
CA GLY A 490 4.34 -7.01 17.04
C GLY A 490 5.23 -6.48 15.91
N TYR A 491 4.61 -6.12 14.80
CA TYR A 491 5.35 -5.48 13.71
C TYR A 491 5.62 -4.01 14.04
N SER A 492 6.50 -3.36 13.27
CA SER A 492 6.63 -1.88 13.27
C SER A 492 5.35 -1.27 12.70
N LYS A 493 4.86 -0.14 13.24
CA LYS A 493 3.51 0.45 13.00
C LYS A 493 3.08 0.56 11.52
N ASP A 494 4.02 0.46 10.59
CA ASP A 494 3.82 0.64 9.16
C ASP A 494 3.98 -0.68 8.35
N GLU A 495 3.75 -1.84 8.98
CA GLU A 495 3.50 -3.09 8.26
C GLU A 495 1.98 -3.33 8.14
N PRO A 496 1.43 -3.46 6.91
CA PRO A 496 -0.01 -3.41 6.62
C PRO A 496 -0.85 -4.57 7.20
N ASN A 497 -0.21 -5.54 7.87
CA ASN A 497 -0.85 -6.77 8.37
C ASN A 497 -1.02 -6.80 9.90
N GLN A 498 -0.73 -5.70 10.62
CA GLN A 498 -0.84 -5.63 12.09
C GLN A 498 -2.26 -5.86 12.59
N ASP A 499 -3.22 -5.08 12.10
CA ASP A 499 -4.59 -5.09 12.64
C ASP A 499 -5.27 -6.44 12.44
N THR A 500 -5.04 -7.06 11.28
CA THR A 500 -5.67 -8.35 10.94
C THR A 500 -5.20 -9.50 11.84
N SER A 501 -3.91 -9.60 12.16
CA SER A 501 -3.40 -10.69 13.02
C SER A 501 -3.95 -10.58 14.44
N PHE A 502 -4.01 -9.34 14.96
CA PHE A 502 -4.54 -9.03 16.28
C PHE A 502 -6.04 -9.35 16.39
N GLU A 503 -6.83 -8.82 15.46
CA GLU A 503 -8.28 -9.07 15.39
C GLU A 503 -8.59 -10.56 15.25
N MET A 504 -7.83 -11.28 14.42
CA MET A 504 -8.05 -12.70 14.17
C MET A 504 -7.70 -13.56 15.37
N ILE A 505 -6.58 -13.30 16.07
CA ILE A 505 -6.28 -13.99 17.34
C ILE A 505 -7.36 -13.70 18.38
N ASN A 506 -7.80 -12.45 18.52
CA ASN A 506 -8.85 -12.12 19.48
C ASN A 506 -10.19 -12.79 19.14
N SER A 507 -10.54 -12.87 17.87
CA SER A 507 -11.71 -13.61 17.39
C SER A 507 -11.58 -15.10 17.71
N MET A 508 -10.42 -15.73 17.47
CA MET A 508 -10.18 -17.13 17.80
C MET A 508 -10.25 -17.39 19.30
N LYS A 509 -9.67 -16.50 20.14
CA LYS A 509 -9.78 -16.60 21.59
C LYS A 509 -11.23 -16.60 22.06
N LYS A 510 -12.06 -15.69 21.53
CA LYS A 510 -13.48 -15.61 21.88
C LYS A 510 -14.27 -16.84 21.42
N MET A 511 -13.98 -17.35 20.22
CA MET A 511 -14.68 -18.51 19.66
C MET A 511 -14.31 -19.82 20.36
N TYR A 512 -13.04 -19.97 20.77
CA TYR A 512 -12.50 -21.23 21.30
C TYR A 512 -12.22 -21.19 22.81
N SER A 513 -12.59 -20.12 23.51
CA SER A 513 -12.54 -20.07 24.99
C SER A 513 -13.38 -21.17 25.64
N LYS A 514 -14.52 -21.53 25.05
CA LYS A 514 -15.40 -22.62 25.49
C LYS A 514 -14.80 -24.03 25.30
N LYS A 515 -13.67 -24.17 24.60
CA LYS A 515 -12.98 -25.44 24.34
C LYS A 515 -11.70 -25.61 25.17
N ASN A 516 -11.55 -24.86 26.27
CA ASN A 516 -10.40 -24.90 27.18
C ASN A 516 -9.02 -24.62 26.51
N VAL A 517 -8.98 -23.93 25.36
CA VAL A 517 -7.71 -23.57 24.71
C VAL A 517 -7.13 -22.32 25.36
N ARG A 518 -5.96 -22.46 25.99
CA ARG A 518 -5.20 -21.39 26.64
C ARG A 518 -4.12 -20.85 25.72
N PHE A 519 -4.16 -19.53 25.52
CA PHE A 519 -3.13 -18.77 24.81
C PHE A 519 -2.30 -17.95 25.78
N ALA A 520 -0.97 -18.08 25.73
CA ALA A 520 -0.06 -17.28 26.52
C ALA A 520 1.20 -16.90 25.74
N SER A 521 1.84 -15.79 26.13
CA SER A 521 3.10 -15.34 25.53
C SER A 521 4.24 -15.37 26.54
N LEU A 522 5.40 -15.90 26.14
CA LEU A 522 6.63 -15.88 26.95
C LEU A 522 7.39 -14.55 26.82
N THR A 523 7.17 -13.85 25.71
CA THR A 523 7.79 -12.55 25.45
C THR A 523 6.75 -11.43 25.45
N PRO A 524 7.15 -10.16 25.63
CA PRO A 524 6.26 -9.03 25.37
C PRO A 524 5.63 -9.14 23.98
N THR A 525 4.33 -8.93 23.89
CA THR A 525 3.59 -9.02 22.63
C THR A 525 2.47 -8.00 22.58
N LYS A 526 2.14 -7.53 21.38
CA LYS A 526 0.95 -6.70 21.12
C LYS A 526 -0.32 -7.53 20.93
N LEU A 527 -0.20 -8.85 20.82
CA LEU A 527 -1.34 -9.75 20.80
C LEU A 527 -1.99 -9.70 22.19
N SER A 528 -3.31 -9.56 22.32
CA SER A 528 -3.99 -9.52 23.63
C SER A 528 -4.00 -10.89 24.31
N VAL A 529 -2.83 -11.45 24.62
CA VAL A 529 -2.63 -12.74 25.31
C VAL A 529 -1.87 -12.50 26.61
N LYS A 530 -2.14 -13.33 27.63
CA LYS A 530 -1.49 -13.20 28.94
C LYS A 530 0.00 -13.49 28.80
N LYS A 531 0.86 -12.59 29.30
CA LYS A 531 2.29 -12.87 29.44
C LYS A 531 2.50 -13.80 30.64
N ILE A 532 3.29 -14.86 30.47
CA ILE A 532 3.64 -15.81 31.53
C ILE A 532 5.16 -16.01 31.61
N ASN A 533 5.64 -16.49 32.75
CA ASN A 533 7.03 -16.90 32.90
C ASN A 533 7.24 -18.30 32.28
N ILE A 534 8.42 -18.56 31.72
CA ILE A 534 8.77 -19.83 31.09
C ILE A 534 8.69 -21.02 32.05
N ASN A 535 8.91 -20.80 33.34
CA ASN A 535 8.79 -21.82 34.39
C ASN A 535 7.33 -22.26 34.63
N GLN A 536 6.35 -21.52 34.10
CA GLN A 536 4.92 -21.88 34.19
C GLN A 536 4.48 -22.83 33.07
N ILE A 537 5.39 -23.18 32.14
CA ILE A 537 5.16 -24.28 31.20
C ILE A 537 5.43 -25.58 31.95
N ARG A 538 4.53 -26.56 31.84
CA ARG A 538 4.68 -27.87 32.49
C ARG A 538 5.85 -28.62 31.88
#